data_AF-A0A1W6DLH9-F1
#
_entry.id   AF-A0A1W6DLH9-F1
#
_cell.length_a   1.000
_cell.length_b   1.000
_cell.length_c   1.000
_cell.angle_alpha   90.00
_cell.angle_beta   90.00
_cell.angle_gamma   90.00
#
_symmetry.space_group_name_H-M   'P 1'
#
loop_
_entity.id
_entity.type
_entity.pdbx_description
1 polymer ?
#
loop_
_entity_poly.entity_id
_entity_poly.type
_entity_poly.pdbx_seq_one_letter_code
_entity_poly.pdbx_strand_id
1 'polypeptide(L)'
;MKRNKALTTGIGLLVAVTGAFGLTACGSGDDSAAGPSSSESQATDVDVATDLENARTAVADALAEDDSWAQIMLASDVKEPTVKYGLLVVPFVPSDAASRVQGTVDIKDGKYTIEADSAETGETWQIDQDGTITPAGE
;
A
#
# COMPACT_ATOMS: atom_id res chain seq x y z
N MET A 1 -36.89 -39.48 20.74
CA MET A 1 -35.47 -39.86 20.59
C MET A 1 -34.66 -38.70 21.19
N LYS A 2 -33.91 -38.81 22.30
CA LYS A 2 -32.51 -39.31 22.46
C LYS A 2 -31.55 -38.68 21.42
N ARG A 3 -30.43 -38.02 21.73
CA ARG A 3 -29.80 -37.37 22.94
C ARG A 3 -29.00 -36.12 22.43
N ASN A 4 -28.25 -35.27 23.16
CA ASN A 4 -27.87 -35.02 24.58
C ASN A 4 -28.32 -33.57 24.94
N LYS A 5 -28.12 -32.92 26.10
CA LYS A 5 -27.46 -33.10 27.42
C LYS A 5 -26.00 -32.59 27.63
N ALA A 6 -25.88 -31.49 28.40
CA ALA A 6 -24.69 -30.95 29.08
C ALA A 6 -23.62 -30.30 28.16
N LEU A 7 -22.78 -29.34 28.61
CA LEU A 7 -22.39 -28.99 29.99
C LEU A 7 -22.59 -27.51 30.37
N THR A 8 -22.91 -27.29 31.64
CA THR A 8 -22.73 -26.04 32.38
C THR A 8 -21.69 -26.28 33.48
N THR A 9 -20.49 -25.69 33.34
CA THR A 9 -19.43 -25.54 34.37
C THR A 9 -18.48 -24.46 33.81
N GLY A 10 -17.98 -23.46 34.54
CA GLY A 10 -18.13 -23.12 35.96
C GLY A 10 -16.80 -22.63 36.55
N ILE A 11 -16.70 -21.30 36.74
CA ILE A 11 -15.79 -20.57 37.66
C ILE A 11 -14.26 -20.79 37.52
N GLY A 12 -13.51 -19.70 37.37
CA GLY A 12 -12.04 -19.74 37.42
C GLY A 12 -11.37 -18.35 37.42
N LEU A 13 -11.69 -17.49 38.39
CA LEU A 13 -10.96 -16.24 38.59
C LEU A 13 -9.57 -16.53 39.18
N LEU A 14 -8.51 -16.33 38.41
CA LEU A 14 -7.13 -16.29 38.91
C LEU A 14 -6.47 -14.97 38.50
N VAL A 15 -6.32 -14.08 39.48
CA VAL A 15 -5.53 -12.85 39.38
C VAL A 15 -4.21 -13.05 40.12
N ALA A 16 -3.12 -13.21 39.36
CA ALA A 16 -1.71 -13.11 39.76
C ALA A 16 -0.87 -13.25 38.48
N VAL A 17 0.23 -12.53 38.25
CA VAL A 17 0.95 -11.53 39.06
C VAL A 17 1.58 -10.48 38.12
N THR A 18 1.94 -9.32 38.67
CA THR A 18 2.59 -8.20 37.98
C THR A 18 3.76 -8.57 37.06
N GLY A 19 3.61 -8.28 35.77
CA GLY A 19 4.71 -7.99 34.85
C GLY A 19 4.65 -6.52 34.46
N ALA A 20 5.71 -5.75 34.70
CA ALA A 20 5.82 -4.38 34.23
C ALA A 20 6.20 -4.36 32.74
N PHE A 21 5.72 -3.35 32.02
CA PHE A 21 5.89 -3.10 30.58
C PHE A 21 5.10 -4.04 29.65
N GLY A 22 4.11 -3.45 28.97
CA GLY A 22 3.32 -4.09 27.92
C GLY A 22 1.81 -3.88 28.10
N LEU A 23 1.17 -3.34 27.06
CA LEU A 23 -0.29 -3.37 26.83
C LEU A 23 -1.18 -2.60 27.84
N THR A 24 -1.39 -1.30 27.56
CA THR A 24 -2.68 -0.66 27.89
C THR A 24 -3.67 -1.02 26.77
N ALA A 25 -4.41 -2.11 26.95
CA ALA A 25 -5.81 -2.07 27.35
C ALA A 25 -6.75 -1.65 26.21
N CYS A 26 -7.19 -2.65 25.44
CA CYS A 26 -8.41 -2.56 24.65
C CYS A 26 -9.60 -2.36 25.61
N GLY A 27 -10.32 -1.25 25.48
CA GLY A 27 -11.63 -1.06 26.07
C GLY A 27 -12.69 -1.49 25.05
N SER A 28 -13.33 -2.64 25.27
CA SER A 28 -14.38 -3.13 24.37
C SER A 28 -15.62 -2.22 24.42
N GLY A 29 -15.86 -1.51 23.32
CA GLY A 29 -17.18 -1.02 22.92
C GLY A 29 -17.62 -1.80 21.68
N ASP A 30 -18.80 -2.39 21.73
CA ASP A 30 -19.43 -3.06 20.58
C ASP A 30 -20.02 -1.99 19.65
N ASP A 31 -19.51 -1.87 18.42
CA ASP A 31 -20.24 -1.28 17.29
C ASP A 31 -19.53 -1.56 15.96
N SER A 32 -20.31 -1.80 14.90
CA SER A 32 -19.79 -2.14 13.56
C SER A 32 -19.54 -0.92 12.68
N ALA A 33 -18.31 -0.74 12.18
CA ALA A 33 -18.03 -0.25 10.83
C ALA A 33 -16.53 -0.37 10.50
N ALA A 34 -16.21 -0.58 9.22
CA ALA A 34 -14.83 -0.68 8.76
C ALA A 34 -14.07 0.66 8.89
N GLY A 35 -12.94 0.63 9.62
CA GLY A 35 -11.87 1.62 9.48
C GLY A 35 -10.85 1.15 8.42
N PRO A 36 -10.12 2.06 7.76
CA PRO A 36 -9.17 1.67 6.72
C PRO A 36 -8.02 0.86 7.31
N SER A 37 -7.61 -0.17 6.59
CA SER A 37 -6.39 -0.92 6.89
C SER A 37 -5.18 -0.07 6.46
N SER A 38 -4.77 0.87 7.31
CA SER A 38 -3.49 1.54 7.16
C SER A 38 -2.38 0.50 7.33
N SER A 39 -1.76 0.13 6.22
CA SER A 39 -0.49 -0.61 6.22
C SER A 39 0.58 0.28 6.84
N GLU A 40 0.75 0.20 8.16
CA GLU A 40 1.80 0.91 8.89
C GLU A 40 3.16 0.23 8.63
N SER A 41 3.60 0.31 7.38
CA SER A 41 4.99 0.08 6.99
C SER A 41 5.84 1.05 7.79
N GLN A 42 6.91 0.55 8.42
CA GLN A 42 7.81 1.37 9.21
C GLN A 42 8.49 2.39 8.30
N ALA A 43 7.99 3.63 8.33
CA ALA A 43 8.50 4.71 7.52
C ALA A 43 9.92 5.07 7.98
N THR A 44 10.91 4.55 7.26
CA THR A 44 12.04 5.38 6.87
C THR A 44 11.45 6.64 6.24
N ASP A 45 11.91 7.82 6.66
CA ASP A 45 11.43 9.10 6.14
C ASP A 45 11.95 9.26 4.70
N VAL A 46 11.20 8.71 3.73
CA VAL A 46 11.54 8.73 2.30
C VAL A 46 10.80 9.90 1.68
N ASP A 47 11.56 10.91 1.25
CA ASP A 47 11.06 12.16 0.68
C ASP A 47 10.19 11.95 -0.58
N VAL A 48 10.52 10.95 -1.39
CA VAL A 48 9.76 10.57 -2.59
C VAL A 48 8.58 9.63 -2.34
N ALA A 49 8.27 9.27 -1.07
CA ALA A 49 7.22 8.30 -0.77
C ALA A 49 5.85 8.70 -1.33
N THR A 50 5.46 9.97 -1.18
CA THR A 50 4.19 10.48 -1.72
C THR A 50 4.13 10.42 -3.25
N ASP A 51 5.24 10.65 -3.95
CA ASP A 51 5.28 10.54 -5.42
C ASP A 51 5.14 9.09 -5.88
N LEU A 52 5.82 8.17 -5.19
CA LEU A 52 5.73 6.73 -5.40
C LEU A 52 4.30 6.21 -5.14
N GLU A 53 3.68 6.59 -4.02
CA GLU A 53 2.29 6.23 -3.67
C GLU A 53 1.27 6.76 -4.69
N ASN A 54 1.43 8.00 -5.14
CA ASN A 54 0.57 8.60 -6.17
C ASN A 54 0.74 7.88 -7.52
N ALA A 55 1.97 7.59 -7.94
CA ALA A 55 2.25 6.84 -9.16
C ALA A 55 1.68 5.43 -9.10
N ARG A 56 1.86 4.72 -7.96
CA ARG A 56 1.30 3.39 -7.71
C ARG A 56 -0.22 3.41 -7.72
N THR A 57 -0.85 4.44 -7.16
CA THR A 57 -2.31 4.61 -7.19
C THR A 57 -2.82 4.83 -8.62
N ALA A 58 -2.14 5.64 -9.42
CA ALA A 58 -2.47 5.87 -10.82
C ALA A 58 -2.37 4.58 -11.69
N VAL A 59 -1.36 3.74 -11.43
CA VAL A 59 -1.22 2.42 -12.09
C VAL A 59 -2.28 1.43 -11.59
N ALA A 60 -2.57 1.40 -10.30
CA ALA A 60 -3.55 0.50 -9.70
C ALA A 60 -5.00 0.79 -10.16
N ASP A 61 -5.36 2.08 -10.29
CA ASP A 61 -6.67 2.52 -10.78
C ASP A 61 -6.87 2.09 -12.25
N ALA A 62 -5.87 2.36 -13.09
CA ALA A 62 -5.84 1.92 -14.48
C ALA A 62 -5.95 0.38 -14.66
N LEU A 63 -5.28 -0.41 -13.80
CA LEU A 63 -5.37 -1.87 -13.82
C LEU A 63 -6.67 -2.40 -13.21
N ALA A 64 -7.38 -1.60 -12.41
CA ALA A 64 -8.72 -1.94 -11.93
C ALA A 64 -9.81 -1.71 -12.99
N GLU A 65 -9.57 -0.81 -13.96
CA GLU A 65 -10.42 -0.65 -15.15
C GLU A 65 -10.16 -1.74 -16.21
N ASP A 66 -8.89 -2.08 -16.48
CA ASP A 66 -8.49 -3.13 -17.42
C ASP A 66 -7.14 -3.74 -17.02
N ASP A 67 -7.11 -5.01 -16.59
CA ASP A 67 -5.88 -5.71 -16.18
C ASP A 67 -5.02 -6.20 -17.36
N SER A 68 -5.46 -5.99 -18.61
CA SER A 68 -4.77 -6.46 -19.82
C SER A 68 -3.50 -5.67 -20.19
N TRP A 69 -3.23 -4.54 -19.51
CA TRP A 69 -2.09 -3.67 -19.84
C TRP A 69 -0.76 -4.27 -19.38
N ALA A 70 0.07 -4.66 -20.35
CA ALA A 70 1.46 -5.06 -20.09
C ALA A 70 2.39 -3.86 -19.79
N GLN A 71 1.97 -2.63 -20.09
CA GLN A 71 2.76 -1.41 -19.89
C GLN A 71 1.85 -0.19 -19.76
N ILE A 72 2.15 0.68 -18.79
CA ILE A 72 1.44 1.95 -18.55
C ILE A 72 2.47 3.09 -18.56
N MET A 73 2.16 4.19 -19.27
CA MET A 73 3.00 5.39 -19.31
C MET A 73 2.43 6.48 -18.40
N LEU A 74 3.21 6.87 -17.39
CA LEU A 74 2.92 7.99 -16.50
C LEU A 74 3.39 9.29 -17.18
N ALA A 75 2.48 10.24 -17.42
CA ALA A 75 2.80 11.48 -18.14
C ALA A 75 2.05 12.70 -17.59
N SER A 76 2.73 13.83 -17.50
CA SER A 76 2.17 15.11 -17.03
C SER A 76 1.46 15.94 -18.11
N ASP A 77 1.64 15.58 -19.40
CA ASP A 77 1.03 16.25 -20.56
C ASP A 77 -0.46 15.89 -20.76
N VAL A 78 -0.93 14.80 -20.15
CA VAL A 78 -2.33 14.37 -20.20
C VAL A 78 -3.07 14.76 -18.93
N LYS A 79 -4.38 15.02 -19.03
CA LYS A 79 -5.25 15.37 -17.88
C LYS A 79 -6.14 14.22 -17.40
N GLU A 80 -6.34 13.23 -18.27
CA GLU A 80 -7.23 12.10 -18.10
C GLU A 80 -6.54 10.87 -18.71
N PRO A 81 -6.78 9.65 -18.20
CA PRO A 81 -6.26 8.42 -18.80
C PRO A 81 -6.65 8.30 -20.27
N THR A 82 -5.70 7.97 -21.13
CA THR A 82 -5.92 7.93 -22.58
C THR A 82 -5.01 6.91 -23.29
N VAL A 83 -5.54 6.22 -24.30
CA VAL A 83 -4.76 5.23 -25.06
C VAL A 83 -4.09 5.92 -26.25
N LYS A 84 -2.75 5.96 -26.26
CA LYS A 84 -1.94 6.46 -27.39
C LYS A 84 -1.06 5.34 -27.93
N TYR A 85 -1.13 5.08 -29.23
CA TYR A 85 -0.34 4.05 -29.93
C TYR A 85 -0.48 2.61 -29.39
N GLY A 86 -1.58 2.30 -28.70
CA GLY A 86 -1.77 0.99 -28.04
C GLY A 86 -1.10 0.87 -26.68
N LEU A 87 -0.63 1.98 -26.10
CA LEU A 87 -0.23 2.12 -24.71
C LEU A 87 -1.28 2.94 -23.95
N LEU A 88 -1.56 2.56 -22.71
CA LEU A 88 -2.31 3.42 -21.80
C LEU A 88 -1.38 4.51 -21.24
N VAL A 89 -1.84 5.76 -21.31
CA VAL A 89 -1.14 6.93 -20.78
C VAL A 89 -1.98 7.53 -19.67
N VAL A 90 -1.44 7.59 -18.46
CA VAL A 90 -2.14 8.00 -17.24
C VAL A 90 -1.56 9.33 -16.74
N PRO A 91 -2.39 10.30 -16.32
CA PRO A 91 -1.92 11.57 -15.77
C PRO A 91 -1.13 11.34 -14.49
N PHE A 92 0.11 11.81 -14.47
CA PHE A 92 0.95 11.85 -13.27
C PHE A 92 1.89 13.04 -13.30
N VAL A 93 2.04 13.72 -12.17
CA VAL A 93 2.95 14.86 -11.99
C VAL A 93 3.75 14.60 -10.71
N PRO A 94 5.08 14.41 -10.78
CA PRO A 94 5.91 14.31 -9.59
C PRO A 94 6.03 15.66 -8.88
N SER A 95 6.24 15.61 -7.57
CA SER A 95 6.58 16.77 -6.74
C SER A 95 8.04 17.18 -6.89
N ASP A 96 8.40 18.35 -6.35
CA ASP A 96 9.80 18.82 -6.28
C ASP A 96 10.72 17.94 -5.41
N ALA A 97 10.17 16.97 -4.64
CA ALA A 97 10.97 15.99 -3.90
C ALA A 97 11.61 14.93 -4.82
N ALA A 98 11.00 14.63 -5.97
CA ALA A 98 11.54 13.66 -6.93
C ALA A 98 12.28 14.37 -8.08
N SER A 99 13.58 14.07 -8.24
CA SER A 99 14.37 14.48 -9.43
C SER A 99 13.89 13.79 -10.71
N ARG A 100 13.36 12.57 -10.57
CA ARG A 100 12.79 11.75 -11.65
C ARG A 100 11.84 10.73 -11.03
N VAL A 101 10.77 10.42 -11.76
CA VAL A 101 9.94 9.22 -11.53
C VAL A 101 9.90 8.41 -12.81
N GLN A 102 9.81 7.09 -12.70
CA GLN A 102 9.71 6.16 -13.82
C GLN A 102 8.46 6.43 -14.67
N GLY A 103 8.65 7.08 -15.82
CA GLY A 103 7.55 7.42 -16.74
C GLY A 103 6.94 6.23 -17.49
N THR A 104 7.51 5.03 -17.42
CA THR A 104 6.98 3.83 -18.08
C THR A 104 7.09 2.64 -17.15
N VAL A 105 5.94 2.13 -16.71
CA VAL A 105 5.79 1.05 -15.75
C VAL A 105 5.46 -0.22 -16.50
N ASP A 106 6.36 -1.21 -16.43
CA ASP A 106 6.18 -2.54 -17.01
C ASP A 106 5.41 -3.44 -16.04
N ILE A 107 4.34 -4.06 -16.53
CA ILE A 107 3.45 -4.91 -15.74
C ILE A 107 3.59 -6.36 -16.19
N LYS A 108 3.86 -7.26 -15.25
CA LYS A 108 4.09 -8.70 -15.48
C LYS A 108 3.22 -9.50 -14.52
N ASP A 109 2.20 -10.16 -15.06
CA ASP A 109 1.24 -10.96 -14.28
C ASP A 109 0.60 -10.14 -13.13
N GLY A 110 0.23 -8.89 -13.41
CA GLY A 110 -0.34 -7.94 -12.44
C GLY A 110 0.67 -7.31 -11.45
N LYS A 111 1.95 -7.69 -11.53
CA LYS A 111 3.02 -7.15 -10.68
C LYS A 111 3.79 -6.07 -11.41
N TYR A 112 4.19 -5.04 -10.67
CA TYR A 112 4.98 -3.93 -11.18
C TYR A 112 5.77 -3.29 -10.04
N THR A 113 6.83 -2.58 -10.43
CA THR A 113 7.58 -1.68 -9.54
C THR A 113 7.67 -0.32 -10.22
N ILE A 114 7.69 0.75 -9.41
CA ILE A 114 7.86 2.13 -9.88
C ILE A 114 9.04 2.73 -9.14
N GLU A 115 10.03 3.23 -9.87
CA GLU A 115 11.21 3.90 -9.32
C GLU A 115 11.04 5.43 -9.26
N ALA A 116 11.60 6.07 -8.23
CA ALA A 116 11.75 7.51 -8.09
C ALA A 116 13.14 7.85 -7.53
N ASP A 117 13.77 8.87 -8.11
CA ASP A 117 15.07 9.40 -7.68
C ASP A 117 14.84 10.61 -6.75
N SER A 118 15.32 10.56 -5.51
CA SER A 118 15.24 11.66 -4.55
C SER A 118 16.01 12.90 -5.06
N ALA A 119 15.41 14.07 -4.95
CA ALA A 119 16.07 15.36 -5.17
C ALA A 119 16.85 15.86 -3.95
N GLU A 120 16.53 15.39 -2.74
CA GLU A 120 17.26 15.76 -1.53
C GLU A 120 18.51 14.89 -1.32
N THR A 121 18.38 13.56 -1.42
CA THR A 121 19.48 12.62 -1.13
C THR A 121 20.20 12.12 -2.38
N GLY A 122 19.53 12.13 -3.54
CA GLY A 122 20.03 11.50 -4.78
C GLY A 122 19.91 9.96 -4.79
N GLU A 123 19.24 9.37 -3.81
CA GLU A 123 18.98 7.93 -3.75
C GLU A 123 17.76 7.54 -4.59
N THR A 124 17.85 6.39 -5.27
CA THR A 124 16.71 5.81 -5.98
C THR A 124 15.92 4.89 -5.05
N TRP A 125 14.63 5.16 -4.93
CA TRP A 125 13.66 4.36 -4.19
C TRP A 125 12.68 3.71 -5.17
N GLN A 126 12.17 2.54 -4.83
CA GLN A 126 11.14 1.84 -5.59
C GLN A 126 9.93 1.52 -4.69
N ILE A 127 8.74 1.50 -5.27
CA ILE A 127 7.52 0.97 -4.66
C ILE A 127 7.01 -0.23 -5.47
N ASP A 128 6.55 -1.28 -4.78
CA ASP A 128 5.88 -2.43 -5.39
C ASP A 128 4.36 -2.25 -5.47
N GLN A 129 3.67 -3.20 -6.12
CA GLN A 129 2.20 -3.19 -6.22
C GLN A 129 1.47 -3.21 -4.85
N ASP A 130 2.10 -3.72 -3.80
CA ASP A 130 1.53 -3.86 -2.45
C ASP A 130 1.73 -2.59 -1.60
N GLY A 131 2.58 -1.66 -2.06
CA GLY A 131 2.91 -0.41 -1.37
C GLY A 131 4.17 -0.48 -0.51
N THR A 132 5.00 -1.51 -0.67
CA THR A 132 6.30 -1.60 0.01
C THR A 132 7.30 -0.68 -0.68
N ILE A 133 7.86 0.29 0.05
CA ILE A 133 8.94 1.15 -0.44
C ILE A 133 10.29 0.57 0.00
N THR A 134 11.21 0.39 -0.94
CA THR A 134 12.59 -0.07 -0.68
C THR A 134 13.60 0.75 -1.49
N PRO A 135 14.90 0.75 -1.14
CA PRO A 135 15.94 1.22 -2.06
C PRO A 135 15.92 0.40 -3.36
N ALA A 136 16.20 1.05 -4.49
CA ALA A 136 16.36 0.38 -5.78
C ALA A 136 17.85 0.06 -6.01
N GLY A 137 18.33 -1.09 -5.51
CA GLY A 137 19.75 -1.45 -5.69
C GLY A 137 20.34 -2.62 -4.88
N GLU A 138 19.53 -3.53 -4.31
CA GLU A 138 20.04 -4.78 -3.68
C GLU A 138 20.09 -5.97 -4.67
#